data_AF-A0A0R2NJG2-F1
#
_entry.id   AF-A0A0R2NJG2-F1
#
_cell.length_a   1.000
_cell.length_b   1.000
_cell.length_c   1.000
_cell.angle_alpha   90.00
_cell.angle_beta   90.00
_cell.angle_gamma   90.00
#
_symmetry.space_group_name_H-M   'P 1'
#
loop_
_entity.id
_entity.type
_entity.pdbx_description
1 polymer ?
#
loop_
_entity_poly.entity_id
_entity_poly.type
_entity_poly.pdbx_seq_one_letter_code
_entity_poly.pdbx_strand_id
1 'polypeptide(L)'
;MIYMKKALILLPTFILFAVVIIGFVATSLSTGARNDLLAIGAVGLIGYSFIAIFMYVMSFSYKGQSNKKLSELPSATRWVLIYLIAVMVVTLIVSIYFMVHN
;
A
#
# COMPACT_ATOMS: atom_id res chain seq x y z
N MET A 1 6.65 -20.48 10.64
CA MET A 1 7.57 -19.47 10.07
C MET A 1 6.99 -18.65 8.90
N ILE A 2 6.05 -19.17 8.10
CA ILE A 2 5.47 -18.45 6.93
C ILE A 2 4.64 -17.21 7.34
N TYR A 3 3.99 -17.24 8.51
CA TYR A 3 3.18 -16.12 9.02
C TYR A 3 4.02 -14.88 9.41
N MET A 4 5.22 -15.08 9.99
CA MET A 4 6.09 -13.97 10.40
C MET A 4 6.59 -13.13 9.22
N LYS A 5 6.92 -13.77 8.09
CA LYS A 5 7.40 -13.05 6.89
C LYS A 5 6.31 -12.19 6.25
N LYS A 6 5.03 -12.60 6.34
CA LYS A 6 3.90 -11.86 5.77
C LYS A 6 3.52 -10.63 6.60
N ALA A 7 3.59 -10.74 7.93
CA ALA A 7 3.40 -9.58 8.81
C ALA A 7 4.46 -8.48 8.56
N LEU A 8 5.68 -8.88 8.23
CA LEU A 8 6.79 -7.97 7.94
C LEU A 8 6.59 -7.16 6.64
N ILE A 9 5.82 -7.69 5.69
CA ILE A 9 5.45 -7.00 4.44
C ILE A 9 4.26 -6.05 4.66
N LEU A 10 3.41 -6.33 5.64
CA LEU A 10 2.27 -5.46 5.99
C LEU A 10 2.69 -4.28 6.87
N LEU A 11 3.76 -4.44 7.66
CA LEU A 11 4.24 -3.42 8.60
C LEU A 11 4.47 -2.04 7.95
N PRO A 12 5.13 -1.93 6.78
CA PRO A 12 5.38 -0.62 6.17
C PRO A 12 4.10 0.07 5.72
N THR A 13 3.11 -0.69 5.20
CA THR A 13 1.80 -0.12 4.85
C THR A 13 1.09 0.43 6.09
N PHE A 14 1.20 -0.24 7.24
CA PHE A 14 0.60 0.22 8.49
C PHE A 14 1.23 1.53 8.99
N ILE A 15 2.57 1.62 8.94
CA ILE A 15 3.30 2.83 9.36
C ILE A 15 2.93 4.00 8.45
N LEU A 16 2.93 3.80 7.13
CA LEU A 16 2.59 4.86 6.17
C LEU A 16 1.12 5.28 6.28
N PHE A 17 0.22 4.34 6.56
CA PHE A 17 -1.18 4.64 6.81
C PHE A 17 -1.37 5.47 8.09
N ALA A 18 -0.62 5.17 9.15
CA ALA A 18 -0.61 5.98 10.36
C ALA A 18 -0.11 7.42 10.08
N VAL A 19 0.89 7.60 9.21
CA VAL A 19 1.37 8.93 8.78
C VAL A 19 0.27 9.70 8.06
N VAL A 20 -0.50 9.05 7.17
CA VAL A 20 -1.66 9.69 6.51
C VAL A 20 -2.73 10.08 7.52
N ILE A 21 -3.05 9.22 8.48
CA ILE A 21 -4.03 9.53 9.55
C ILE A 21 -3.56 10.71 10.39
N ILE A 22 -2.28 10.74 10.78
CA ILE A 22 -1.71 11.86 11.53
C ILE A 22 -1.83 13.15 10.72
N GLY A 23 -1.47 13.13 9.42
CA GLY A 23 -1.68 14.27 8.53
C GLY A 23 -3.14 14.71 8.42
N PHE A 24 -4.10 13.78 8.53
CA PHE A 24 -5.52 14.12 8.47
C PHE A 24 -6.08 14.71 9.77
N VAL A 25 -5.65 14.18 10.93
CA VAL A 25 -6.21 14.48 12.25
C VAL A 25 -5.44 15.58 12.98
N ALA A 26 -4.16 15.80 12.67
CA ALA A 26 -3.34 16.81 13.31
C ALA A 26 -3.67 18.22 12.79
N THR A 27 -4.80 18.76 13.26
CA THR A 27 -5.25 20.13 12.98
C THR A 27 -4.41 21.21 13.65
N SER A 28 -3.55 20.84 14.59
CA SER A 28 -2.59 21.74 15.26
C SER A 28 -1.32 22.01 14.46
N LEU A 29 -1.09 21.30 13.34
CA LEU A 29 0.04 21.54 12.45
C LEU A 29 -0.28 22.65 11.45
N SER A 30 0.76 23.37 11.00
CA SER A 30 0.63 24.33 9.91
C SER A 30 0.16 23.62 8.63
N THR A 31 -0.62 24.32 7.79
CA THR A 31 -1.18 23.76 6.55
C THR A 31 -0.12 23.13 5.65
N GLY A 32 1.08 23.72 5.61
CA GLY A 32 2.23 23.17 4.89
C GLY A 32 2.71 21.83 5.44
N ALA A 33 2.97 21.75 6.75
CA ALA A 33 3.40 20.49 7.39
C ALA A 33 2.34 19.39 7.26
N ARG A 34 1.05 19.76 7.27
CA ARG A 34 -0.05 18.83 7.05
C ARG A 34 -0.06 18.26 5.64
N ASN A 35 0.09 19.11 4.63
CA ASN A 35 0.14 18.70 3.23
C ASN A 35 1.38 17.87 2.92
N ASP A 36 2.54 18.20 3.51
CA ASP A 36 3.76 17.41 3.35
C ASP A 36 3.62 16.00 3.96
N LEU A 37 3.03 15.87 5.15
CA LEU A 37 2.78 14.57 5.77
C LEU A 37 1.78 13.73 4.96
N LEU A 38 0.72 14.35 4.46
CA LEU A 38 -0.25 13.68 3.58
C LEU A 38 0.42 13.23 2.27
N ALA A 39 1.25 14.07 1.67
CA ALA A 39 1.98 13.75 0.46
C ALA A 39 2.99 12.62 0.67
N ILE A 40 3.81 12.68 1.73
CA ILE A 40 4.79 11.65 2.07
C ILE A 40 4.08 10.32 2.35
N GLY A 41 3.01 10.34 3.15
CA GLY A 41 2.23 9.16 3.48
C GLY A 41 1.59 8.55 2.23
N ALA A 42 0.96 9.35 1.38
CA ALA A 42 0.29 8.89 0.17
C ALA A 42 1.28 8.37 -0.89
N VAL A 43 2.35 9.12 -1.18
CA VAL A 43 3.39 8.70 -2.13
C VAL A 43 4.09 7.44 -1.63
N GLY A 44 4.39 7.37 -0.32
CA GLY A 44 4.97 6.19 0.30
C GLY A 44 4.06 4.96 0.19
N LEU A 45 2.76 5.12 0.45
CA LEU A 45 1.76 4.04 0.33
C LEU A 45 1.66 3.51 -1.11
N ILE A 46 1.58 4.42 -2.09
CA ILE A 46 1.52 4.07 -3.51
C ILE A 46 2.81 3.35 -3.93
N GLY A 47 3.97 3.97 -3.65
CA GLY A 47 5.27 3.44 -4.04
C GLY A 47 5.56 2.08 -3.42
N TYR A 48 5.33 1.93 -2.11
CA TYR A 48 5.54 0.65 -1.43
C TYR A 48 4.58 -0.43 -1.95
N SER A 49 3.29 -0.11 -2.08
CA SER A 49 2.30 -1.08 -2.57
C SER A 49 2.63 -1.53 -3.99
N PHE A 50 3.04 -0.60 -4.86
CA PHE A 50 3.47 -0.91 -6.23
C PHE A 50 4.70 -1.83 -6.25
N ILE A 51 5.76 -1.50 -5.51
CA ILE A 51 6.98 -2.32 -5.43
C ILE A 51 6.66 -3.71 -4.86
N ALA A 52 5.84 -3.79 -3.81
CA ALA A 52 5.45 -5.05 -3.21
C ALA A 52 4.65 -5.93 -4.20
N ILE A 53 3.67 -5.36 -4.90
CA ILE A 53 2.91 -6.06 -5.94
C ILE A 53 3.86 -6.52 -7.05
N PHE A 54 4.75 -5.65 -7.52
CA PHE A 54 5.71 -5.97 -8.59
C PHE A 54 6.64 -7.12 -8.19
N MET A 55 7.21 -7.09 -6.99
CA MET A 55 8.04 -8.20 -6.47
C MET A 55 7.23 -9.50 -6.34
N TYR A 56 5.97 -9.42 -5.91
CA TYR A 56 5.09 -10.60 -5.86
C TYR A 56 4.87 -11.20 -7.25
N VAL A 57 4.54 -10.37 -8.24
CA VAL A 57 4.33 -10.79 -9.64
C VAL A 57 5.62 -11.37 -10.22
N MET A 58 6.76 -10.72 -10.02
CA MET A 58 8.08 -11.22 -10.46
C MET A 58 8.44 -12.56 -9.82
N SER A 59 8.12 -12.74 -8.53
CA SER A 59 8.33 -14.03 -7.84
C SER A 59 7.48 -15.15 -8.44
N PHE A 60 6.25 -14.86 -8.88
CA PHE A 60 5.41 -15.83 -9.60
C PHE A 60 5.95 -16.16 -10.99
N SER A 61 6.42 -15.16 -11.72
CA SER A 61 7.05 -15.37 -13.03
C SER A 61 8.33 -16.19 -12.93
N TYR A 62 9.19 -15.90 -11.95
CA TYR A 62 10.44 -16.64 -11.73
C TYR A 62 10.21 -18.11 -11.35
N LYS A 63 9.12 -18.42 -10.63
CA LYS A 63 8.74 -19.79 -10.26
C LYS A 63 7.99 -20.54 -11.38
N GLY A 64 7.88 -19.98 -12.58
CA GLY A 64 7.13 -20.58 -13.69
C GLY A 64 5.62 -20.65 -13.45
N GLN A 65 5.10 -19.86 -12.51
CA GLN A 65 3.68 -19.84 -12.13
C GLN A 65 2.94 -18.61 -12.71
N SER A 66 3.49 -17.93 -13.72
CA SER A 66 2.90 -16.69 -14.26
C SER A 66 1.50 -16.89 -14.86
N ASN A 67 1.16 -18.12 -15.26
CA ASN A 67 -0.16 -18.45 -15.83
C ASN A 67 -1.21 -18.87 -14.79
N LYS A 68 -0.86 -18.90 -13.50
CA LYS A 68 -1.84 -19.22 -12.45
C LYS A 68 -2.75 -18.04 -12.22
N LYS A 69 -4.06 -18.26 -12.37
CA LYS A 69 -5.08 -17.26 -12.05
C LYS A 69 -5.02 -16.90 -10.57
N LEU A 70 -5.48 -15.70 -10.20
CA LEU A 70 -5.52 -15.25 -8.80
C LEU A 70 -6.30 -16.24 -7.89
N SER A 71 -7.27 -16.97 -8.45
CA SER A 71 -8.06 -18.02 -7.81
C SER A 71 -7.26 -19.27 -7.44
N GLU A 72 -6.13 -19.52 -8.09
CA GLU A 72 -5.27 -20.70 -7.91
C GLU A 72 -4.09 -20.43 -6.97
N LEU A 73 -3.96 -19.19 -6.48
CA LEU A 73 -2.94 -18.83 -5.51
C LEU A 73 -3.30 -19.36 -4.12
N PRO A 74 -2.30 -19.73 -3.29
CA PRO A 74 -2.53 -20.04 -1.89
C PRO A 74 -3.30 -18.90 -1.21
N SER A 75 -4.34 -19.21 -0.43
CA SER A 75 -5.30 -18.24 0.13
C SER A 75 -4.59 -17.06 0.79
N ALA A 76 -3.57 -17.32 1.60
CA ALA A 76 -2.84 -16.29 2.32
C ALA A 76 -1.96 -15.39 1.43
N THR A 77 -1.67 -15.74 0.18
CA THR A 77 -0.98 -14.86 -0.78
C THR A 77 -1.98 -14.06 -1.59
N ARG A 78 -3.09 -14.70 -1.98
CA ARG A 78 -4.24 -14.04 -2.59
C ARG A 78 -4.75 -12.89 -1.72
N TRP A 79 -4.94 -13.11 -0.42
CA TRP A 79 -5.38 -12.05 0.51
C TRP A 79 -4.40 -10.88 0.61
N VAL A 80 -3.09 -11.13 0.63
CA VAL A 80 -2.07 -10.07 0.68
C VAL A 80 -2.09 -9.25 -0.61
N LEU A 81 -2.24 -9.91 -1.76
CA LEU A 81 -2.26 -9.24 -3.06
C LEU A 81 -3.54 -8.40 -3.23
N ILE A 82 -4.70 -8.94 -2.82
CA ILE A 82 -5.96 -8.19 -2.76
C ILE A 82 -5.84 -6.99 -1.82
N TYR A 83 -5.25 -7.17 -0.64
CA TYR A 83 -5.02 -6.09 0.32
C TYR A 83 -4.14 -4.99 -0.27
N LEU A 84 -2.99 -5.32 -0.88
CA LEU A 84 -2.09 -4.33 -1.48
C LEU A 84 -2.75 -3.58 -2.64
N ILE A 85 -3.53 -4.26 -3.48
CA ILE A 85 -4.30 -3.62 -4.55
C ILE A 85 -5.36 -2.68 -3.96
N ALA A 86 -6.11 -3.13 -2.96
CA ALA A 86 -7.15 -2.31 -2.32
C ALA A 86 -6.54 -1.06 -1.67
N VAL A 87 -5.43 -1.21 -0.94
CA VAL A 87 -4.67 -0.08 -0.37
C VAL A 87 -4.24 0.88 -1.49
N MET A 88 -3.66 0.37 -2.58
CA MET A 88 -3.22 1.20 -3.70
C MET A 88 -4.39 1.97 -4.34
N VAL A 89 -5.54 1.33 -4.59
CA VAL A 89 -6.73 1.97 -5.15
C VAL A 89 -7.28 3.04 -4.21
N VAL A 90 -7.42 2.72 -2.92
CA VAL A 90 -7.91 3.68 -1.92
C VAL A 90 -6.96 4.88 -1.82
N THR A 91 -5.65 4.65 -1.73
CA THR A 91 -4.67 5.75 -1.69
C THR A 91 -4.74 6.60 -2.96
N LEU A 92 -4.90 6.00 -4.14
CA LEU A 92 -5.00 6.73 -5.40
C LEU A 92 -6.26 7.60 -5.46
N ILE A 93 -7.41 7.09 -5.02
CA ILE A 93 -8.67 7.86 -4.92
C ILE A 93 -8.51 9.03 -3.95
N VAL A 94 -7.91 8.80 -2.77
CA VAL A 94 -7.66 9.85 -1.77
C VAL A 94 -6.71 10.91 -2.32
N SER A 95 -5.63 10.52 -2.99
CA SER A 95 -4.70 11.44 -3.64
C SER A 95 -5.38 12.30 -4.72
N ILE A 96 -6.22 11.69 -5.57
CA ILE A 96 -6.98 12.44 -6.58
C ILE A 96 -7.95 13.43 -5.91
N TYR A 97 -8.67 13.00 -4.86
CA TYR A 97 -9.56 13.88 -4.12
C TYR A 97 -8.83 15.12 -3.58
N PHE A 98 -7.66 14.91 -2.96
CA PHE A 98 -6.84 16.02 -2.46
C PHE A 98 -6.30 16.90 -3.57
N MET A 99 -5.90 16.35 -4.72
CA MET A 99 -5.42 17.13 -5.87
C MET A 99 -6.52 17.98 -6.52
N VAL A 100 -7.78 17.56 -6.44
CA VAL A 100 -8.92 18.29 -7.00
C VAL A 100 -9.44 19.38 -6.06
N HIS A 101 -9.33 19.18 -4.74
CA HIS A 101 -9.89 20.07 -3.71
C HIS A 101 -8.86 21.00 -3.05
N ASN A 102 -7.60 20.97 -3.49
CA ASN A 102 -6.50 21.83 -3.03
C ASN A 102 -5.83 22.51 -4.21
#